data_AF-A0A7S1CHI6-F1
#
_entry.id   AF-A0A7S1CHI6-F1
#
_cell.length_a   1.000
_cell.length_b   1.000
_cell.length_c   1.000
_cell.angle_alpha   90.00
_cell.angle_beta   90.00
_cell.angle_gamma   90.00
#
_symmetry.space_group_name_H-M   'P 1'
#
loop_
_entity.id
_entity.type
_entity.pdbx_description
1 polymer ?
#
loop_
_entity_poly.entity_id
_entity_poly.type
_entity_poly.pdbx_seq_one_letter_code
_entity_poly.pdbx_strand_id
1 'polypeptide(L)'
;DGFQSGWYSTVGAAISLTTLVNGIVPHVFPLLDCLILSRARRRKAQKVGSYLTQSDMNDAFVGAEFDLSIRYPELMNTLFTTLLYCAGMPYLLPMAVGSFVLRFWIDKILLLRYYKKPPAYDEALGKQAISWMPWALLMHLGVAFWMIGEDTIVRSLVINPAIVSDQTGNNEAESLALYERWKARSEAIDGIGMTPKILRVASFPFFLAFIFVFMGLVFSKTIGRVLWFILKTIYKKRQARVGPARKWLGAFTAE
;
A
#
# COMPACT_ATOMS: atom_id res chain seq x y z
N ASP A 1 12.36 2.44 -22.18
CA ASP A 1 12.84 1.12 -21.72
C ASP A 1 11.77 0.42 -20.89
N GLY A 2 11.44 -0.83 -21.26
CA GLY A 2 10.37 -1.64 -20.63
C GLY A 2 10.87 -2.62 -19.56
N PHE A 3 9.99 -3.50 -19.10
CA PHE A 3 10.29 -4.54 -18.10
C PHE A 3 10.98 -5.75 -18.74
N GLN A 4 12.18 -5.54 -19.28
CA GLN A 4 12.99 -6.59 -19.87
C GLN A 4 13.78 -7.35 -18.80
N SER A 5 14.34 -8.53 -19.14
CA SER A 5 15.14 -9.34 -18.19
C SER A 5 16.21 -8.55 -17.42
N GLY A 6 16.93 -7.63 -18.09
CA GLY A 6 17.93 -6.77 -17.46
C GLY A 6 17.38 -5.78 -16.42
N TRP A 7 16.10 -5.41 -16.51
CA TRP A 7 15.44 -4.57 -15.51
C TRP A 7 15.29 -5.32 -14.17
N TYR A 8 14.99 -6.62 -14.20
CA TYR A 8 14.80 -7.42 -12.99
C TYR A 8 16.13 -7.66 -12.24
N SER A 9 17.22 -7.87 -12.97
CA SER A 9 18.54 -8.08 -12.36
C SER A 9 19.14 -6.82 -11.74
N THR A 10 18.72 -5.63 -12.21
CA THR A 10 19.23 -4.34 -11.73
C THR A 10 18.23 -3.65 -10.80
N VAL A 11 17.12 -3.18 -11.36
CA VAL A 11 16.08 -2.43 -10.65
C VAL A 11 15.28 -3.34 -9.73
N GLY A 12 14.90 -4.53 -10.19
CA GLY A 12 14.17 -5.51 -9.38
C GLY A 12 14.97 -5.94 -8.14
N ALA A 13 16.26 -6.19 -8.30
CA ALA A 13 17.17 -6.49 -7.19
C ALA A 13 17.29 -5.30 -6.20
N ALA A 14 17.40 -4.07 -6.70
CA ALA A 14 17.43 -2.87 -5.87
C ALA A 14 16.13 -2.70 -5.07
N ILE A 15 14.96 -2.83 -5.71
CA ILE A 15 13.65 -2.77 -5.04
C ILE A 15 13.54 -3.82 -3.94
N SER A 16 14.00 -5.04 -4.22
CA SER A 16 13.97 -6.15 -3.27
C SER A 16 14.87 -5.87 -2.07
N LEU A 17 16.09 -5.37 -2.30
CA LEU A 17 17.00 -4.96 -1.25
C LEU A 17 16.40 -3.83 -0.41
N THR A 18 15.85 -2.79 -1.03
CA THR A 18 15.21 -1.68 -0.33
C THR A 18 14.02 -2.15 0.51
N THR A 19 13.18 -3.04 -0.02
CA THR A 19 12.02 -3.59 0.71
C THR A 19 12.48 -4.41 1.91
N LEU A 20 13.55 -5.21 1.77
CA LEU A 20 14.14 -5.97 2.86
C LEU A 20 14.72 -5.05 3.95
N VAL A 21 15.48 -4.03 3.54
CA VAL A 21 16.06 -3.03 4.44
C VAL A 21 14.95 -2.30 5.21
N ASN A 22 13.88 -1.86 4.54
CA ASN A 22 12.74 -1.22 5.18
C ASN A 22 12.00 -2.15 6.15
N GLY A 23 12.03 -3.47 5.91
CA GLY A 23 11.46 -4.46 6.81
C GLY A 23 12.29 -4.73 8.07
N ILE A 24 13.60 -4.45 8.06
CA ILE A 24 14.52 -4.80 9.15
C ILE A 24 14.98 -3.56 9.93
N VAL A 25 15.41 -2.51 9.23
CA VAL A 25 16.08 -1.34 9.82
C VAL A 25 15.27 -0.65 10.94
N PRO A 26 13.94 -0.40 10.79
CA PRO A 26 13.16 0.25 11.85
C PRO A 26 13.18 -0.50 13.19
N HIS A 27 13.55 -1.79 13.18
CA HIS A 27 13.57 -2.63 14.36
C HIS A 27 14.95 -2.72 15.02
N VAL A 28 16.03 -2.43 14.30
CA VAL A 28 17.41 -2.60 14.79
C VAL A 28 17.66 -1.72 16.01
N PHE A 29 17.45 -0.40 15.89
CA PHE A 29 17.75 0.53 16.99
C PHE A 29 16.88 0.33 18.22
N PRO A 30 15.53 0.20 18.11
CA PRO A 30 14.69 -0.05 19.29
C PRO A 30 15.01 -1.37 20.00
N LEU A 31 15.37 -2.42 19.26
CA LEU A 31 15.78 -3.69 19.87
C LEU A 31 17.13 -3.59 20.58
N LEU A 32 18.11 -2.93 19.96
CA LEU A 32 19.41 -2.67 20.59
C LEU A 32 19.25 -1.86 21.88
N ASP A 33 18.40 -0.84 21.85
CA ASP A 33 18.15 -0.02 23.03
C ASP A 33 17.42 -0.81 24.12
N CYS A 34 16.35 -1.53 23.74
CA CYS A 34 15.58 -2.37 24.66
C CYS A 34 16.42 -3.48 25.29
N LEU A 35 17.30 -4.15 24.56
CA LEU A 35 17.99 -5.37 25.02
C LEU A 35 19.38 -5.11 25.60
N ILE A 36 20.14 -4.19 25.02
CA ILE A 36 21.55 -3.97 25.37
C ILE A 36 21.68 -2.70 26.21
N LEU A 37 21.22 -1.57 25.67
CA LEU A 37 21.44 -0.28 26.31
C LEU A 37 20.62 -0.13 27.60
N SER A 38 19.39 -0.65 27.65
CA SER A 38 18.59 -0.67 28.89
C SER A 38 19.30 -1.42 30.02
N ARG A 39 19.99 -2.54 29.70
CA ARG A 39 20.78 -3.31 30.67
C ARG A 39 22.04 -2.55 31.08
N ALA A 40 22.71 -1.89 30.13
CA ALA A 40 23.86 -1.04 30.42
C ALA A 40 23.48 0.13 31.35
N ARG A 41 22.34 0.79 31.11
CA ARG A 41 21.80 1.86 31.97
C ARG A 41 21.45 1.36 33.36
N ARG A 42 20.85 0.17 33.49
CA ARG A 42 20.63 -0.52 34.78
C ARG A 42 21.93 -0.77 35.54
N ARG A 43 22.98 -1.27 34.86
CA ARG A 43 24.32 -1.48 35.47
C ARG A 43 24.98 -0.16 35.88
N LYS A 44 24.86 0.88 35.05
CA LYS A 44 25.38 2.22 35.37
C LYS A 44 24.71 2.77 36.64
N ALA A 45 23.39 2.60 36.78
CA ALA A 45 22.63 3.05 37.93
C ALA A 45 23.02 2.41 39.26
N GLN A 46 23.64 1.22 39.24
CA GLN A 46 24.14 0.57 40.45
C GLN A 46 25.37 1.26 41.03
N LYS A 47 26.03 2.15 40.29
CA LYS A 47 27.18 2.93 40.76
C LYS A 47 26.70 4.22 41.43
N VAL A 48 27.23 4.51 42.62
CA VAL A 48 26.98 5.74 43.36
C VAL A 48 27.41 6.95 42.52
N GLY A 49 26.59 8.00 42.46
CA GLY A 49 26.86 9.23 41.69
C GLY A 49 26.71 9.09 40.18
N SER A 50 26.11 8.01 39.68
CA SER A 50 25.92 7.77 38.23
C SER A 50 24.90 8.70 37.55
N TYR A 51 23.93 9.22 38.32
CA TYR A 51 22.95 10.22 37.91
C TYR A 51 22.94 11.33 38.98
N LEU A 52 22.96 12.59 38.53
CA LEU A 52 23.07 13.75 39.42
C LEU A 52 21.69 14.14 39.97
N THR A 53 20.66 14.10 39.12
CA THR A 53 19.29 14.45 39.47
C THR A 53 18.30 13.31 39.24
N GLN A 54 17.14 13.40 39.88
CA GLN A 54 16.02 12.49 39.61
C GLN A 54 15.55 12.59 38.16
N SER A 55 15.66 13.77 37.54
CA SER A 55 15.33 13.96 36.11
C SER A 55 16.25 13.12 35.23
N ASP A 56 17.56 13.17 35.45
CA ASP A 56 18.53 12.40 34.67
C ASP A 56 18.28 10.89 34.77
N MET A 57 17.85 10.42 35.95
CA MET A 57 17.48 9.03 36.14
C MET A 57 16.18 8.68 35.42
N ASN A 58 15.16 9.54 35.47
CA ASN A 58 13.92 9.34 34.73
C ASN A 58 14.20 9.27 33.22
N ASP A 59 14.98 10.19 32.67
CA ASP A 59 15.31 10.24 31.24
C ASP A 59 16.11 9.01 30.79
N ALA A 60 16.93 8.43 31.67
CA ALA A 60 17.68 7.22 31.37
C ALA A 60 16.82 5.94 31.40
N PHE A 61 15.73 5.91 32.18
CA PHE A 61 14.92 4.71 32.37
C PHE A 61 13.57 4.74 31.66
N VAL A 62 13.04 5.91 31.37
CA VAL A 62 11.87 6.09 30.52
C VAL A 62 12.29 5.78 29.09
N GLY A 63 11.69 4.76 28.48
CA GLY A 63 11.97 4.44 27.08
C GLY A 63 11.39 5.46 26.12
N ALA A 64 11.72 5.30 24.83
CA ALA A 64 11.31 6.22 23.78
C ALA A 64 9.78 6.35 23.65
N GLU A 65 9.35 7.33 22.85
CA GLU A 65 7.94 7.46 22.47
C GLU A 65 7.58 6.45 21.38
N PHE A 66 6.34 5.97 21.40
CA PHE A 66 5.81 5.10 20.35
C PHE A 66 5.05 5.91 19.31
N ASP A 67 5.75 6.53 18.37
CA ASP A 67 5.12 7.40 17.38
C ASP A 67 4.46 6.62 16.23
N LEU A 68 3.12 6.62 16.19
CA LEU A 68 2.34 6.02 15.09
C LEU A 68 2.44 6.79 13.77
N SER A 69 2.72 8.10 13.81
CA SER A 69 2.73 8.97 12.63
C SER A 69 3.86 8.61 11.65
N ILE A 70 4.95 8.03 12.15
CA ILE A 70 6.07 7.54 11.35
C ILE A 70 5.83 6.08 10.92
N ARG A 71 5.25 5.27 11.81
CA ARG A 71 5.08 3.83 11.61
C ARG A 71 4.06 3.47 10.53
N TYR A 72 2.94 4.20 10.46
CA TYR A 72 1.91 3.97 9.44
C TYR A 72 2.43 4.21 8.02
N PRO A 73 3.11 5.33 7.71
CA PRO A 73 3.74 5.54 6.42
C PRO A 73 4.74 4.45 6.03
N GLU A 74 5.56 3.96 6.95
CA GLU A 74 6.49 2.85 6.67
C GLU A 74 5.75 1.56 6.29
N LEU A 75 4.69 1.21 7.03
CA LEU A 75 3.84 0.06 6.73
C LEU A 75 3.20 0.21 5.34
N MET A 76 2.68 1.40 5.04
CA MET A 76 2.09 1.69 3.74
C MET A 76 3.13 1.65 2.63
N ASN A 77 4.34 2.15 2.84
CA ASN A 77 5.41 2.10 1.85
C ASN A 77 5.76 0.66 1.46
N THR A 78 5.93 -0.23 2.45
CA THR A 78 6.16 -1.65 2.19
C THR A 78 4.98 -2.29 1.47
N LEU A 79 3.74 -2.02 1.92
CA LEU A 79 2.53 -2.57 1.29
C LEU A 79 2.40 -2.12 -0.17
N PHE A 80 2.56 -0.82 -0.44
CA PHE A 80 2.44 -0.26 -1.78
C PHE A 80 3.55 -0.76 -2.69
N THR A 81 4.81 -0.76 -2.23
CA THR A 81 5.95 -1.24 -3.02
C THR A 81 5.78 -2.72 -3.38
N THR A 82 5.41 -3.56 -2.42
CA THR A 82 5.18 -4.98 -2.67
C THR A 82 4.02 -5.20 -3.64
N LEU A 83 2.88 -4.54 -3.43
CA LEU A 83 1.73 -4.68 -4.33
C LEU A 83 2.06 -4.18 -5.73
N LEU A 84 2.78 -3.06 -5.86
CA LEU A 84 3.10 -2.49 -7.17
C LEU A 84 3.87 -3.47 -8.06
N TYR A 85 4.80 -4.23 -7.47
CA TYR A 85 5.73 -5.06 -8.24
C TYR A 85 5.50 -6.58 -8.12
N CYS A 86 4.57 -7.05 -7.27
CA CYS A 86 4.37 -8.48 -7.06
C CYS A 86 3.91 -9.24 -8.32
N ALA A 87 3.30 -8.56 -9.30
CA ALA A 87 2.87 -9.17 -10.56
C ALA A 87 4.04 -9.73 -11.38
N GLY A 88 5.18 -9.03 -11.42
CA GLY A 88 6.41 -9.54 -12.06
C GLY A 88 7.43 -10.11 -11.08
N MET A 89 7.29 -9.85 -9.78
CA MET A 89 8.20 -10.32 -8.73
C MET A 89 7.40 -10.90 -7.55
N PRO A 90 6.80 -12.11 -7.71
CA PRO A 90 5.88 -12.68 -6.72
C PRO A 90 6.54 -12.97 -5.37
N TYR A 91 7.86 -13.13 -5.32
CA TYR A 91 8.62 -13.32 -4.08
C TYR A 91 8.60 -12.10 -3.15
N LEU A 92 8.19 -10.92 -3.63
CA LEU A 92 7.97 -9.76 -2.76
C LEU A 92 6.82 -9.97 -1.77
N LEU A 93 5.84 -10.83 -2.09
CA LEU A 93 4.73 -11.15 -1.19
C LEU A 93 5.20 -11.83 0.11
N PRO A 94 5.93 -12.98 0.07
CA PRO A 94 6.44 -13.57 1.30
C PRO A 94 7.43 -12.66 2.04
N MET A 95 8.18 -11.80 1.35
CA MET A 95 9.03 -10.78 2.00
C MET A 95 8.20 -9.77 2.81
N ALA A 96 7.09 -9.27 2.25
CA ALA A 96 6.21 -8.35 2.96
C ALA A 96 5.50 -9.03 4.14
N VAL A 97 5.03 -10.26 3.96
CA VAL A 97 4.45 -11.06 5.05
C VAL A 97 5.47 -11.23 6.17
N GLY A 98 6.69 -11.64 5.85
CA GLY A 98 7.78 -11.73 6.83
C GLY A 98 8.04 -10.42 7.55
N SER A 99 8.05 -9.29 6.82
CA SER A 99 8.24 -7.95 7.39
C SER A 99 7.10 -7.56 8.34
N PHE A 100 5.83 -7.82 7.97
CA PHE A 100 4.69 -7.51 8.83
C PHE A 100 4.61 -8.41 10.07
N VAL A 101 4.94 -9.69 9.93
CA VAL A 101 5.01 -10.62 11.07
C VAL A 101 6.12 -10.21 12.03
N LEU A 102 7.32 -9.93 11.51
CA LEU A 102 8.44 -9.44 12.29
C LEU A 102 8.06 -8.17 13.06
N ARG A 103 7.47 -7.21 12.36
CA ARG A 103 7.00 -5.95 12.93
C ARG A 103 5.96 -6.14 14.02
N PHE A 104 4.98 -7.01 13.81
CA PHE A 104 3.96 -7.32 14.80
C PHE A 104 4.57 -7.84 16.10
N TRP A 105 5.49 -8.81 16.02
CA TRP A 105 6.10 -9.40 17.21
C TRP A 105 7.05 -8.43 17.92
N ILE A 106 7.88 -7.70 17.16
CA ILE A 106 8.82 -6.73 17.73
C ILE A 106 8.08 -5.58 18.40
N ASP A 107 7.11 -4.98 17.71
CA ASP A 107 6.34 -3.87 18.25
C ASP A 107 5.56 -4.30 19.50
N LYS A 108 5.01 -5.52 19.51
CA LYS A 108 4.37 -6.09 20.70
C LYS A 108 5.34 -6.21 21.87
N ILE A 109 6.57 -6.70 21.65
CA ILE A 109 7.58 -6.82 22.71
C ILE A 109 8.00 -5.44 23.21
N LEU A 110 8.26 -4.50 22.31
CA LEU A 110 8.73 -3.16 22.66
C LEU A 110 7.66 -2.33 23.37
N LEU A 111 6.39 -2.44 22.96
CA LEU A 111 5.27 -1.79 23.64
C LEU A 111 5.11 -2.28 25.08
N LEU A 112 5.38 -3.56 25.34
CA LEU A 112 5.25 -4.15 26.67
C LEU A 112 6.47 -3.91 27.57
N ARG A 113 7.66 -3.70 27.01
CA ARG A 113 8.92 -3.75 27.78
C ARG A 113 9.81 -2.52 27.66
N TYR A 114 9.60 -1.66 26.67
CA TYR A 114 10.51 -0.58 26.35
C TYR A 114 9.81 0.77 26.21
N TYR A 115 8.81 0.90 25.34
CA TYR A 115 8.17 2.19 25.09
C TYR A 115 7.47 2.72 26.35
N LYS A 116 7.57 4.04 26.56
CA LYS A 116 6.75 4.69 27.58
C LYS A 116 5.28 4.61 27.19
N LYS A 117 4.39 4.76 28.17
CA LYS A 117 2.94 4.72 27.93
C LYS A 117 2.58 5.67 26.78
N PRO A 118 2.06 5.15 25.65
CA PRO A 118 1.75 5.99 24.51
C PRO A 118 0.63 6.98 24.86
N PRO A 119 0.61 8.16 24.22
CA PRO A 119 -0.54 9.05 24.30
C PRO A 119 -1.78 8.33 23.75
N ALA A 120 -2.97 8.80 24.13
CA ALA A 120 -4.22 8.28 23.57
C ALA A 120 -4.30 8.65 22.09
N TYR A 121 -3.91 7.71 21.22
CA TYR A 121 -3.98 7.87 19.78
C TYR A 121 -5.43 7.74 19.30
N ASP A 122 -5.83 8.65 18.42
CA ASP A 122 -7.10 8.55 17.70
C ASP A 122 -7.00 7.51 16.57
N GLU A 123 -8.13 6.92 16.19
CA GLU A 123 -8.27 5.94 15.12
C GLU A 123 -8.10 6.54 13.71
N ALA A 124 -7.99 7.88 13.61
CA ALA A 124 -7.88 8.62 12.36
C ALA A 124 -6.78 8.11 11.43
N LEU A 125 -5.56 7.85 11.94
CA LEU A 125 -4.44 7.37 11.13
C LEU A 125 -4.71 5.98 10.54
N GLY A 126 -5.31 5.09 11.33
CA GLY A 126 -5.69 3.75 10.87
C GLY A 126 -6.78 3.80 9.80
N LYS A 127 -7.82 4.62 10.01
CA LYS A 127 -8.88 4.86 9.03
C LYS A 127 -8.33 5.45 7.73
N GLN A 128 -7.38 6.38 7.84
CA GLN A 128 -6.73 6.96 6.68
C GLN A 128 -5.94 5.88 5.91
N ALA A 129 -5.10 5.10 6.58
CA ALA A 129 -4.33 4.02 5.95
C ALA A 129 -5.23 3.03 5.19
N ILE A 130 -6.35 2.58 5.80
CA ILE A 130 -7.33 1.71 5.14
C ILE A 130 -7.94 2.39 3.91
N SER A 131 -8.23 3.69 3.98
CA SER A 131 -8.79 4.44 2.85
C SER A 131 -7.85 4.54 1.63
N TRP A 132 -6.55 4.36 1.84
CA TRP A 132 -5.51 4.37 0.80
C TRP A 132 -5.30 2.99 0.14
N MET A 133 -5.60 1.88 0.82
CA MET A 133 -5.39 0.53 0.28
C MET A 133 -6.05 0.26 -1.08
N PRO A 134 -7.29 0.73 -1.38
CA PRO A 134 -7.87 0.53 -2.70
C PRO A 134 -7.09 1.23 -3.83
N TRP A 135 -6.40 2.33 -3.53
CA TRP A 135 -5.52 3.00 -4.49
C TRP A 135 -4.23 2.19 -4.73
N ALA A 136 -3.73 1.49 -3.72
CA ALA A 136 -2.62 0.53 -3.90
C ALA A 136 -3.01 -0.59 -4.88
N LEU A 137 -4.23 -1.13 -4.74
CA LEU A 137 -4.76 -2.15 -5.66
C LEU A 137 -4.88 -1.61 -7.08
N LEU A 138 -5.38 -0.39 -7.25
CA LEU A 138 -5.47 0.26 -8.56
C LEU A 138 -4.08 0.39 -9.22
N MET A 139 -3.08 0.85 -8.46
CA MET A 139 -1.71 0.97 -8.97
C MET A 139 -1.09 -0.39 -9.30
N HIS A 140 -1.34 -1.42 -8.47
CA HIS A 140 -0.96 -2.80 -8.77
C HIS A 140 -1.49 -3.25 -10.12
N LEU A 141 -2.80 -3.05 -10.39
CA LEU A 141 -3.40 -3.45 -11.67
C LEU A 141 -2.78 -2.72 -12.87
N GLY A 142 -2.47 -1.42 -12.73
CA GLY A 142 -1.84 -0.63 -13.78
C GLY A 142 -0.43 -1.11 -14.10
N VAL A 143 0.39 -1.36 -13.07
CA VAL A 143 1.76 -1.86 -13.26
C VAL A 143 1.77 -3.32 -13.70
N ALA A 144 0.88 -4.17 -13.16
CA ALA A 144 0.71 -5.55 -13.59
C ALA A 144 0.35 -5.65 -15.07
N PHE A 145 -0.60 -4.82 -15.53
CA PHE A 145 -0.94 -4.68 -16.95
C PHE A 145 0.31 -4.37 -17.78
N TRP A 146 1.11 -3.41 -17.33
CA TRP A 146 2.28 -2.97 -18.08
C TRP A 146 3.40 -4.03 -18.12
N MET A 147 3.66 -4.69 -16.99
CA MET A 147 4.69 -5.73 -16.85
C MET A 147 4.33 -6.99 -17.67
N ILE A 148 3.10 -7.48 -17.55
CA ILE A 148 2.62 -8.67 -18.27
C ILE A 148 2.42 -8.39 -19.76
N GLY A 149 2.16 -7.12 -20.11
CA GLY A 149 2.10 -6.66 -21.50
C GLY A 149 3.45 -6.68 -22.21
N GLU A 150 4.58 -6.88 -21.51
CA GLU A 150 5.89 -7.04 -22.14
C GLU A 150 6.02 -8.43 -22.79
N ASP A 151 6.50 -8.46 -24.03
CA ASP A 151 6.60 -9.68 -24.84
C ASP A 151 7.87 -10.51 -24.58
N THR A 152 8.89 -9.86 -24.04
CA THR A 152 10.18 -10.49 -23.74
C THR A 152 10.10 -11.56 -22.64
N ILE A 153 9.12 -11.48 -21.74
CA ILE A 153 8.98 -12.38 -20.59
C ILE A 153 7.78 -13.30 -20.75
N VAL A 154 6.60 -12.73 -20.94
CA VAL A 154 5.38 -13.52 -21.13
C VAL A 154 5.06 -13.50 -22.62
N ARG A 155 5.16 -14.65 -23.29
CA ARG A 155 4.72 -14.75 -24.70
C ARG A 155 3.21 -14.94 -24.70
N SER A 156 2.48 -14.07 -25.40
CA SER A 156 1.03 -14.17 -25.54
C SER A 156 0.57 -13.71 -26.91
N LEU A 157 -0.47 -14.36 -27.43
CA LEU A 157 -1.13 -14.01 -28.67
C LEU A 157 -1.96 -12.72 -28.53
N VAL A 158 -2.36 -12.17 -29.67
CA VAL A 158 -3.31 -11.06 -29.78
C VAL A 158 -4.73 -11.59 -29.55
N ILE A 159 -5.59 -10.77 -28.95
CA ILE A 159 -7.01 -11.09 -28.67
C ILE A 159 -7.76 -11.50 -29.94
N ASN A 160 -7.55 -10.79 -31.04
CA ASN A 160 -8.13 -11.10 -32.34
C ASN A 160 -7.11 -10.81 -33.45
N PRO A 161 -6.66 -11.82 -34.21
CA PRO A 161 -5.74 -11.63 -35.33
C PRO A 161 -6.24 -10.66 -36.40
N ALA A 162 -7.56 -10.57 -36.61
CA ALA A 162 -8.17 -9.68 -37.59
C ALA A 162 -8.03 -8.19 -37.24
N ILE A 163 -7.73 -7.85 -35.99
CA ILE A 163 -7.45 -6.45 -35.57
C ILE A 163 -6.06 -6.00 -36.05
N VAL A 164 -5.15 -6.95 -36.24
CA VAL A 164 -3.72 -6.73 -36.49
C VAL A 164 -3.39 -6.86 -37.97
N SER A 165 -4.08 -7.76 -38.68
CA SER A 165 -4.01 -7.90 -40.13
C SER A 165 -5.35 -8.40 -40.69
N ASP A 166 -5.80 -7.85 -41.82
CA ASP A 166 -6.95 -8.35 -42.60
C ASP A 166 -6.79 -9.81 -43.08
N GLN A 167 -5.64 -10.43 -42.77
CA GLN A 167 -5.28 -11.80 -43.08
C GLN A 167 -4.97 -12.55 -41.77
N THR A 168 -5.58 -13.71 -41.59
CA THR A 168 -5.21 -14.70 -40.57
C THR A 168 -4.11 -15.58 -41.14
N GLY A 169 -2.94 -15.66 -40.47
CA GLY A 169 -1.89 -16.59 -40.88
C GLY A 169 -2.40 -18.02 -40.84
N ASN A 170 -2.02 -18.84 -41.82
CA ASN A 170 -2.47 -20.23 -41.91
C ASN A 170 -1.80 -21.12 -40.87
N ASN A 171 -0.60 -20.71 -40.41
CA ASN A 171 0.23 -21.41 -39.43
C ASN A 171 0.72 -20.46 -38.30
N GLU A 172 1.23 -21.03 -37.20
CA GLU A 172 1.74 -20.29 -36.04
C GLU A 172 2.91 -19.34 -36.40
N ALA A 173 3.86 -19.82 -37.22
CA ALA A 173 5.01 -19.02 -37.64
C ALA A 173 4.62 -17.80 -38.49
N GLU A 174 3.62 -17.96 -39.35
CA GLU A 174 3.09 -16.86 -40.19
C GLU A 174 2.32 -15.85 -39.33
N SER A 175 1.54 -16.34 -38.37
CA SER A 175 0.82 -15.49 -37.41
C SER A 175 1.77 -14.68 -36.54
N LEU A 176 2.90 -15.27 -36.12
CA LEU A 176 3.95 -14.57 -35.38
C LEU A 176 4.63 -13.49 -36.24
N ALA A 177 4.94 -13.80 -37.50
CA ALA A 177 5.55 -12.84 -38.42
C ALA A 177 4.62 -11.65 -38.74
N LEU A 178 3.31 -11.90 -38.88
CA LEU A 178 2.30 -10.86 -39.03
C LEU A 178 2.20 -9.98 -37.77
N TYR A 179 2.24 -10.59 -36.59
CA TYR A 179 2.26 -9.87 -35.32
C TYR A 179 3.47 -8.96 -35.18
N GLU A 180 4.69 -9.45 -35.44
CA GLU A 180 5.92 -8.64 -35.33
C GLU A 180 5.90 -7.45 -36.30
N ARG A 181 5.41 -7.64 -37.53
CA ARG A 181 5.25 -6.54 -38.49
C ARG A 181 4.26 -5.49 -38.01
N TRP A 182 3.13 -5.91 -37.48
CA TRP A 182 2.13 -5.00 -36.93
C TRP A 182 2.64 -4.28 -35.67
N LYS A 183 3.35 -4.99 -34.79
CA LYS A 183 3.94 -4.43 -33.58
C LYS A 183 4.93 -3.33 -33.95
N ALA A 184 5.85 -3.59 -34.88
CA ALA A 184 6.82 -2.60 -35.36
C ALA A 184 6.13 -1.35 -35.96
N ARG A 185 5.05 -1.54 -36.73
CA ARG A 185 4.23 -0.42 -37.24
C ARG A 185 3.55 0.35 -36.11
N SER A 186 2.98 -0.37 -35.14
CA SER A 186 2.22 0.22 -34.04
C SER A 186 3.13 1.01 -33.11
N GLU A 187 4.31 0.50 -32.76
CA GLU A 187 5.31 1.20 -31.95
C GLU A 187 5.91 2.42 -32.66
N ALA A 188 5.99 2.41 -33.99
CA ALA A 188 6.41 3.59 -34.75
C ALA A 188 5.40 4.75 -34.66
N ILE A 189 4.12 4.43 -34.46
CA ILE A 189 3.03 5.43 -34.32
C ILE A 189 2.80 5.76 -32.84
N ASP A 190 2.86 4.74 -31.98
CA ASP A 190 2.65 4.80 -30.55
C ASP A 190 3.99 4.90 -29.83
N GLY A 191 4.46 6.13 -29.60
CA GLY A 191 5.73 6.40 -28.93
C GLY A 191 5.82 5.89 -27.48
N ILE A 192 4.73 5.41 -26.88
CA ILE A 192 4.67 4.87 -25.53
C ILE A 192 4.51 3.33 -25.54
N GLY A 193 4.08 2.74 -26.65
CA GLY A 193 3.88 1.28 -26.79
C GLY A 193 2.65 0.75 -26.03
N MET A 194 1.62 1.57 -25.85
CA MET A 194 0.38 1.22 -25.13
C MET A 194 -0.50 0.26 -25.93
N THR A 195 -0.66 0.52 -27.22
CA THR A 195 -1.50 -0.21 -28.18
C THR A 195 -1.15 -1.70 -28.26
N PRO A 196 0.12 -2.09 -28.48
CA PRO A 196 0.50 -3.51 -28.45
C PRO A 196 0.26 -4.17 -27.09
N LYS A 197 0.34 -3.42 -25.97
CA LYS A 197 0.10 -3.96 -24.63
C LYS A 197 -1.39 -4.19 -24.35
N ILE A 198 -2.30 -3.34 -24.84
CA ILE A 198 -3.75 -3.50 -24.64
C ILE A 198 -4.30 -4.71 -25.39
N LEU A 199 -3.81 -4.93 -26.63
CA LEU A 199 -4.37 -5.93 -27.53
C LEU A 199 -3.89 -7.37 -27.27
N ARG A 200 -3.10 -7.57 -26.21
CA ARG A 200 -2.56 -8.88 -25.81
C ARG A 200 -3.50 -9.60 -24.84
N VAL A 201 -3.67 -10.91 -25.07
CA VAL A 201 -4.55 -11.76 -24.25
C VAL A 201 -4.12 -11.79 -22.78
N ALA A 202 -2.81 -11.79 -22.49
CA ALA A 202 -2.32 -11.91 -21.11
C ALA A 202 -2.53 -10.66 -20.25
N SER A 203 -2.40 -9.46 -20.84
CA SER A 203 -2.50 -8.17 -20.13
C SER A 203 -3.92 -7.60 -20.14
N PHE A 204 -4.75 -7.99 -21.12
CA PHE A 204 -6.10 -7.45 -21.27
C PHE A 204 -7.01 -7.61 -20.04
N PRO A 205 -7.04 -8.76 -19.31
CA PRO A 205 -7.83 -8.87 -18.09
C PRO A 205 -7.42 -7.87 -17.00
N PHE A 206 -6.12 -7.59 -16.87
CA PHE A 206 -5.61 -6.61 -15.90
C PHE A 206 -6.00 -5.18 -16.27
N PHE A 207 -6.00 -4.86 -17.57
CA PHE A 207 -6.49 -3.57 -18.06
C PHE A 207 -7.99 -3.37 -17.80
N LEU A 208 -8.82 -4.38 -18.08
CA LEU A 208 -10.24 -4.33 -17.78
C LEU A 208 -10.50 -4.21 -16.27
N ALA A 209 -9.79 -4.99 -15.46
CA ALA A 209 -9.87 -4.89 -14.00
C ALA A 209 -9.44 -3.50 -13.50
N PHE A 210 -8.39 -2.91 -14.08
CA PHE A 210 -7.96 -1.55 -13.77
C PHE A 210 -9.08 -0.53 -14.04
N ILE A 211 -9.70 -0.58 -15.23
CA ILE A 211 -10.81 0.33 -15.58
C ILE A 211 -11.99 0.11 -14.62
N PHE A 212 -12.37 -1.14 -14.37
CA PHE A 212 -13.49 -1.46 -13.50
C PHE A 212 -13.27 -0.93 -12.07
N VAL A 213 -12.10 -1.20 -11.49
CA VAL A 213 -11.74 -0.71 -10.15
C VAL A 213 -11.65 0.81 -10.15
N PHE A 214 -11.05 1.43 -11.17
CA PHE A 214 -10.96 2.88 -11.30
C PHE A 214 -12.34 3.53 -11.31
N MET A 215 -13.25 3.04 -12.17
CA MET A 215 -14.63 3.50 -12.25
C MET A 215 -15.35 3.30 -10.92
N GLY A 216 -15.21 2.14 -10.27
CA GLY A 216 -15.78 1.87 -8.96
C GLY A 216 -15.28 2.82 -7.86
N LEU A 217 -13.98 3.15 -7.87
CA LEU A 217 -13.40 4.10 -6.92
C LEU A 217 -13.88 5.54 -7.17
N VAL A 218 -13.89 5.98 -8.43
CA VAL A 218 -14.41 7.30 -8.79
C VAL A 218 -15.88 7.40 -8.44
N PHE A 219 -16.69 6.40 -8.81
CA PHE A 219 -18.12 6.32 -8.49
C PHE A 219 -18.36 6.38 -6.97
N SER A 220 -17.73 5.50 -6.19
CA SER A 220 -17.92 5.46 -4.73
C SER A 220 -17.49 6.77 -4.05
N LYS A 221 -16.43 7.42 -4.51
CA LYS A 221 -15.93 8.68 -3.92
C LYS A 221 -16.73 9.90 -4.37
N THR A 222 -17.26 9.94 -5.58
CA THR A 222 -18.04 11.07 -6.10
C THR A 222 -19.50 10.95 -5.68
N ILE A 223 -20.15 9.85 -6.03
CA ILE A 223 -21.57 9.62 -5.76
C ILE A 223 -21.81 9.35 -4.28
N GLY A 224 -20.91 8.68 -3.57
CA GLY A 224 -21.01 8.54 -2.11
C GLY A 224 -21.05 9.90 -1.40
N ARG A 225 -20.23 10.87 -1.86
CA ARG A 225 -20.25 12.24 -1.32
C ARG A 225 -21.55 12.98 -1.66
N VAL A 226 -22.00 12.88 -2.92
CA VAL A 226 -23.24 13.52 -3.38
C VAL A 226 -24.46 12.93 -2.65
N LEU A 227 -24.57 11.61 -2.57
CA LEU A 227 -25.64 10.89 -1.89
C LEU A 227 -25.67 11.25 -0.40
N TRP A 228 -24.51 11.27 0.26
CA TRP A 228 -24.42 11.69 1.67
C TRP A 228 -24.88 13.15 1.85
N PHE A 229 -24.51 14.05 0.94
CA PHE A 229 -24.95 15.45 0.98
C PHE A 229 -26.47 15.58 0.80
N ILE A 230 -27.05 14.84 -0.15
CA ILE A 230 -28.51 14.81 -0.38
C ILE A 230 -29.22 14.23 0.84
N LEU A 231 -28.78 13.07 1.35
CA LEU A 231 -29.35 12.44 2.54
C LEU A 231 -29.27 13.34 3.77
N LYS A 232 -28.14 14.02 3.98
CA LYS A 232 -27.98 15.00 5.06
C LYS A 232 -28.95 16.16 4.92
N THR A 233 -29.16 16.65 3.69
CA THR A 233 -30.11 17.73 3.40
C THR A 233 -31.56 17.29 3.66
N ILE A 234 -31.92 16.07 3.23
CA ILE A 234 -33.24 15.47 3.48
C ILE A 234 -33.45 15.25 4.99
N TYR A 235 -32.46 14.70 5.69
CA TYR A 235 -32.50 14.47 7.13
C TYR A 235 -32.68 15.78 7.90
N LYS A 236 -31.91 16.83 7.57
CA LYS A 236 -32.03 18.16 8.20
C LYS A 236 -33.41 18.78 7.92
N LYS A 237 -33.94 18.63 6.69
CA LYS A 237 -35.28 19.11 6.33
C LYS A 237 -36.39 18.35 7.07
N ARG A 238 -36.20 17.05 7.33
CA ARG A 238 -37.13 16.22 8.12
C ARG A 238 -37.08 16.58 9.61
N GLN A 239 -35.89 16.79 10.17
CA GLN A 239 -35.67 17.32 11.52
C GLN A 239 -36.24 18.73 11.71
N ALA A 240 -36.24 19.59 10.69
CA ALA A 240 -36.87 20.91 10.77
C ALA A 240 -38.41 20.85 10.73
N ARG A 241 -38.99 19.82 10.09
CA ARG A 241 -40.45 19.59 10.06
C ARG A 241 -40.97 18.92 11.33
N VAL A 242 -40.20 18.02 11.92
CA VAL A 242 -40.44 17.46 13.25
C VAL A 242 -39.82 18.46 14.24
N GLY A 243 -40.53 19.52 14.58
CA GLY A 243 -40.04 20.60 15.47
C GLY A 243 -39.33 20.06 16.74
N PRO A 244 -38.47 20.88 17.39
CA PRO A 244 -37.51 20.40 18.39
C PRO A 244 -38.19 19.45 19.37
N ALA A 245 -37.66 18.21 19.47
CA ALA A 245 -38.12 17.25 20.45
C ALA A 245 -38.16 17.95 21.81
N ARG A 246 -39.38 18.12 22.29
CA ARG A 246 -39.73 18.89 23.48
C ARG A 246 -38.82 18.46 24.63
N LYS A 247 -37.96 19.38 25.07
CA LYS A 247 -37.04 19.26 26.22
C LYS A 247 -37.81 19.26 27.56
N TRP A 248 -38.92 18.52 27.64
CA TRP A 248 -39.85 18.49 28.77
C TRP A 248 -39.83 17.11 29.42
N LEU A 249 -38.73 16.77 30.09
CA LEU A 249 -38.70 15.84 31.22
C LEU A 249 -37.75 16.42 32.29
N GLY A 250 -38.03 17.66 32.66
CA GLY A 250 -37.56 18.28 33.89
C GLY A 250 -38.77 18.93 34.56
N ALA A 251 -38.97 18.62 35.84
CA ALA A 251 -40.12 18.94 36.68
C ALA A 251 -41.31 17.95 36.59
N PHE A 252 -41.20 16.82 37.28
CA PHE A 252 -42.28 16.22 38.09
C PHE A 252 -41.71 15.05 38.93
N THR A 253 -41.08 15.38 40.05
CA THR A 253 -41.12 14.65 41.33
C THR A 253 -40.54 15.58 42.39
N ALA A 254 -41.36 16.52 42.85
CA ALA A 254 -41.26 17.09 44.17
C ALA A 254 -42.57 16.69 44.87
N GLU A 255 -42.50 15.58 45.59
CA GLU A 255 -43.22 15.22 46.82
C GLU A 255 -42.49 14.02 47.43
#